data_AF-A0A6C0IT51-F1
#
_entry.id   AF-A0A6C0IT51-F1
#
_cell.length_a   1.000
_cell.length_b   1.000
_cell.length_c   1.000
_cell.angle_alpha   90.00
_cell.angle_beta   90.00
_cell.angle_gamma   90.00
#
_symmetry.space_group_name_H-M   'P 1'
#
loop_
_entity.id
_entity.type
_entity.pdbx_description
1 polymer ?
#
loop_
_entity_poly.entity_id
_entity_poly.type
_entity_poly.pdbx_seq_one_letter_code
_entity_poly.pdbx_strand_id
1 'polypeptide(L)'
;MSEEEVHNNEMPEMEGGSHHMFKGPDGKTYMSKTGSRRQVFGTSAHKPSAYATSGGLTKKDLVMSHGRIVSKKKHLTAKKEKRLEKHGYFAKKGKFGFVKRKTRRATRKNKSNKKK
;
A
#
# COMPACT_ATOMS: atom_id res chain seq x y z
N MET A 1 -4.01 69.27 12.37
CA MET A 1 -4.68 68.22 11.60
C MET A 1 -3.65 67.14 11.35
N SER A 2 -3.92 65.96 11.87
CA SER A 2 -3.07 64.77 11.79
C SER A 2 -3.10 64.23 10.37
N GLU A 3 -1.96 64.27 9.70
CA GLU A 3 -1.77 63.63 8.39
C GLU A 3 -1.69 62.12 8.63
N GLU A 4 -2.71 61.41 8.16
CA GLU A 4 -2.80 59.95 8.23
C GLU A 4 -1.76 59.35 7.27
N GLU A 5 -0.71 58.76 7.84
CA GLU A 5 0.22 57.90 7.11
C GLU A 5 -0.53 56.69 6.56
N VAL A 6 -0.89 56.76 5.27
CA VAL A 6 -1.39 55.62 4.51
C VAL A 6 -0.25 54.62 4.37
N HIS A 7 -0.15 53.72 5.35
CA HIS A 7 0.70 52.55 5.28
C HIS A 7 0.21 51.69 4.11
N ASN A 8 0.90 51.82 2.98
CA ASN A 8 0.83 50.86 1.89
C ASN A 8 1.29 49.51 2.43
N ASN A 9 0.34 48.69 2.85
CA ASN A 9 0.55 47.28 3.08
C ASN A 9 0.77 46.64 1.70
N GLU A 10 2.00 46.76 1.18
CA GLU A 10 2.53 45.86 0.18
C GLU A 10 2.37 44.45 0.73
N MET A 11 1.39 43.73 0.18
CA MET A 11 1.22 42.31 0.45
C MET A 11 2.55 41.64 0.10
N PRO A 12 3.23 40.99 1.07
CA PRO A 12 4.44 40.26 0.75
C PRO A 12 4.07 39.20 -0.28
N GLU A 13 4.77 39.21 -1.41
CA GLU A 13 4.72 38.13 -2.38
C GLU A 13 4.99 36.83 -1.61
N MET A 14 3.95 36.01 -1.46
CA MET A 14 4.09 34.68 -0.91
C MET A 14 4.89 33.86 -1.93
N GLU A 15 6.22 33.89 -1.83
CA GLU A 15 7.17 32.96 -2.47
C GLU A 15 6.96 31.53 -1.90
N GLY A 16 5.73 31.04 -1.99
CA GLY A 16 5.27 29.80 -1.40
C GLY A 16 5.26 28.68 -2.43
N GLY A 17 6.39 28.00 -2.58
CA GLY A 17 6.40 26.65 -3.13
C GLY A 17 7.58 26.33 -4.03
N SER A 18 8.81 26.38 -3.51
CA SER A 18 9.88 25.64 -4.16
C SER A 18 9.48 24.15 -4.18
N HIS A 19 9.07 23.67 -5.36
CA HIS A 19 8.85 22.26 -5.64
C HIS A 19 10.19 21.53 -5.50
N HIS A 20 10.66 21.28 -4.29
CA HIS A 20 11.83 20.45 -4.04
C HIS A 20 11.47 19.02 -4.46
N MET A 21 11.80 18.71 -5.71
CA MET A 21 11.60 17.40 -6.30
C MET A 21 12.55 16.41 -5.63
N PHE A 22 11.98 15.42 -4.94
CA PHE A 22 12.74 14.37 -4.30
C PHE A 22 13.39 13.47 -5.36
N LYS A 23 14.72 13.35 -5.33
CA LYS A 23 15.46 12.38 -6.15
C LYS A 23 15.50 11.03 -5.43
N GLY A 24 14.86 10.03 -6.04
CA GLY A 24 14.84 8.66 -5.51
C GLY A 24 16.15 7.91 -5.73
N PRO A 25 16.37 6.80 -5.00
CA PRO A 25 17.49 5.87 -5.22
C PRO A 25 17.56 5.33 -6.66
N ASP A 26 16.41 5.25 -7.32
CA ASP A 26 16.25 4.82 -8.71
C ASP A 26 16.75 5.87 -9.73
N GLY A 27 17.25 7.03 -9.27
CA GLY A 27 17.71 8.15 -10.10
C GLY A 27 16.59 9.06 -10.63
N LYS A 28 15.33 8.72 -10.36
CA LYS A 28 14.14 9.45 -10.84
C LYS A 28 13.71 10.55 -9.87
N THR A 29 13.11 11.60 -10.40
CA THR A 29 12.55 12.72 -9.61
C THR A 29 11.06 12.51 -9.36
N TYR A 30 10.64 12.82 -8.13
CA TYR A 30 9.28 12.68 -7.63
C TYR A 30 8.87 13.97 -6.93
N MET A 31 7.57 14.27 -6.90
CA MET A 31 7.05 15.40 -6.15
C MET A 31 7.22 15.19 -4.64
N SER A 32 7.15 13.94 -4.18
CA SER A 32 7.36 13.59 -2.78
C SER A 32 8.07 12.26 -2.59
N LYS A 33 8.77 12.10 -1.45
CA LYS A 33 9.36 10.83 -1.03
C LYS A 33 8.28 9.79 -0.70
N THR A 34 7.22 10.24 -0.02
CA THR A 34 6.15 9.40 0.49
C THR A 34 4.80 9.83 -0.06
N GLY A 35 3.95 8.87 -0.42
CA GLY A 35 2.60 9.16 -0.90
C GLY A 35 1.64 7.98 -0.77
N SER A 36 0.46 8.13 -1.36
CA SER A 36 -0.54 7.05 -1.42
C SER A 36 -0.11 5.95 -2.41
N ARG A 37 -0.69 4.76 -2.27
CA ARG A 37 -0.45 3.65 -3.22
C ARG A 37 -0.73 4.04 -4.67
N ARG A 38 -1.72 4.91 -4.92
CA ARG A 38 -2.05 5.41 -6.25
C ARG A 38 -0.98 6.34 -6.80
N GLN A 39 -0.48 7.26 -5.98
CA GLN A 39 0.60 8.19 -6.35
C GLN A 39 1.90 7.44 -6.67
N VAL A 40 2.21 6.38 -5.94
CA VAL A 40 3.39 5.54 -6.16
C VAL A 40 3.27 4.65 -7.40
N PHE A 41 2.08 4.09 -7.64
CA PHE A 41 1.86 3.21 -8.79
C PHE A 41 1.79 3.99 -10.12
N GLY A 42 1.14 5.16 -10.09
CA GLY A 42 0.80 5.94 -11.28
C GLY A 42 -0.41 5.36 -12.03
N THR A 43 -0.69 5.91 -13.20
CA THR A 43 -1.66 5.37 -14.17
C THR A 43 -1.01 5.29 -15.54
N SER A 44 -1.72 4.77 -16.54
CA SER A 44 -1.22 4.81 -17.93
C SER A 44 -1.07 6.25 -18.44
N ALA A 45 -1.93 7.17 -17.97
CA ALA A 45 -1.91 8.58 -18.38
C ALA A 45 -0.97 9.45 -17.53
N HIS A 46 -0.74 9.10 -16.26
CA HIS A 46 0.00 9.93 -15.31
C HIS A 46 1.20 9.18 -14.70
N LYS A 47 2.36 9.82 -14.73
CA LYS A 47 3.59 9.33 -14.09
C LYS A 47 3.42 9.22 -12.56
N PRO A 48 4.17 8.34 -11.88
CA PRO A 48 4.15 8.25 -10.43
C PRO A 48 4.72 9.53 -9.81
N SER A 49 3.96 10.15 -8.91
CA SER A 49 4.34 11.40 -8.25
C SER A 49 5.10 11.19 -6.94
N ALA A 50 5.01 9.98 -6.35
CA ALA A 50 5.68 9.63 -5.10
C ALA A 50 6.57 8.39 -5.29
N TYR A 51 7.69 8.33 -4.56
CA TYR A 51 8.61 7.19 -4.64
C TYR A 51 8.10 5.94 -3.91
N ALA A 52 7.71 6.11 -2.64
CA ALA A 52 7.28 5.01 -1.78
C ALA A 52 5.99 5.34 -1.01
N THR A 53 5.31 4.29 -0.55
CA THR A 53 4.18 4.47 0.38
C THR A 53 4.67 4.77 1.79
N SER A 54 3.79 5.19 2.70
CA SER A 54 4.13 5.35 4.12
C SER A 54 4.72 4.08 4.75
N GLY A 55 4.35 2.90 4.24
CA GLY A 55 4.91 1.61 4.67
C GLY A 55 6.12 1.14 3.85
N GLY A 56 6.81 2.02 3.11
CA GLY A 56 8.03 1.69 2.37
C GLY A 56 7.83 0.85 1.10
N LEU A 57 6.59 0.58 0.67
CA LEU A 57 6.34 -0.16 -0.57
C LEU A 57 6.63 0.72 -1.78
N THR A 58 7.47 0.21 -2.69
CA THR A 58 7.77 0.83 -3.98
C THR A 58 6.81 0.34 -5.07
N LYS A 59 6.88 0.91 -6.26
CA LYS A 59 6.06 0.47 -7.41
C LYS A 59 6.21 -1.03 -7.72
N LYS A 60 7.40 -1.62 -7.54
CA LYS A 60 7.68 -3.04 -7.79
C LYS A 60 6.93 -3.98 -6.83
N ASP A 61 6.60 -3.47 -5.64
CA ASP A 61 5.93 -4.19 -4.56
C ASP A 61 4.40 -4.07 -4.62
N LEU A 62 3.88 -3.31 -5.58
CA LEU A 62 2.45 -3.05 -5.77
C LEU A 62 1.92 -3.75 -7.02
N VAL A 63 0.66 -4.16 -6.99
CA VAL A 63 -0.04 -4.78 -8.13
C VAL A 63 -1.49 -4.32 -8.15
N MET A 64 -2.05 -4.16 -9.34
CA MET A 64 -3.47 -3.88 -9.51
C MET A 64 -4.26 -5.20 -9.50
N SER A 65 -5.22 -5.31 -8.59
CA SER A 65 -6.08 -6.48 -8.43
C SER A 65 -7.49 -6.02 -8.15
N HIS A 66 -8.46 -6.49 -8.93
CA HIS A 66 -9.89 -6.17 -8.77
C HIS A 66 -10.13 -4.64 -8.61
N GLY A 67 -9.49 -3.83 -9.45
CA GLY A 67 -9.59 -2.36 -9.43
C GLY A 67 -8.84 -1.66 -8.30
N ARG A 68 -8.16 -2.38 -7.40
CA ARG A 68 -7.42 -1.82 -6.27
C ARG A 68 -5.93 -2.09 -6.37
N ILE A 69 -5.11 -1.15 -5.89
CA ILE A 69 -3.67 -1.33 -5.81
C ILE A 69 -3.33 -1.97 -4.46
N VAL A 70 -2.85 -3.22 -4.50
CA VAL A 70 -2.55 -4.04 -3.33
C VAL A 70 -1.06 -4.41 -3.30
N SER A 71 -0.55 -4.85 -2.15
CA SER A 71 0.84 -5.33 -2.09
C SER A 71 0.97 -6.69 -2.81
N LYS A 72 2.00 -6.82 -3.63
CA LYS A 72 2.36 -8.04 -4.37
C LYS A 72 2.58 -9.23 -3.44
N LYS A 73 3.29 -9.03 -2.32
CA LYS A 73 3.55 -10.08 -1.32
C LYS A 73 2.25 -10.69 -0.77
N LYS A 74 1.28 -9.86 -0.37
CA LYS A 74 -0.02 -10.34 0.14
C LYS A 74 -0.86 -11.02 -0.94
N HIS A 75 -0.87 -10.50 -2.16
CA HIS A 75 -1.59 -11.11 -3.28
C HIS A 75 -1.07 -12.53 -3.60
N LEU A 76 0.26 -12.70 -3.64
CA LEU A 76 0.89 -14.00 -3.94
C LEU A 76 0.71 -15.00 -2.79
N THR A 77 0.94 -14.58 -1.54
CA THR A 77 0.80 -15.45 -0.36
C THR A 77 -0.63 -15.92 -0.15
N ALA A 78 -1.63 -15.06 -0.35
CA ALA A 78 -3.05 -15.43 -0.23
C ALA A 78 -3.43 -16.60 -1.16
N LYS A 79 -2.96 -16.60 -2.42
CA LYS A 79 -3.22 -17.69 -3.38
C LYS A 79 -2.50 -19.00 -3.00
N LYS A 80 -1.30 -18.90 -2.44
CA LYS A 80 -0.49 -20.07 -2.03
C LYS A 80 -1.03 -20.72 -0.75
N GLU A 81 -1.33 -19.92 0.26
CA GLU A 81 -1.69 -20.41 1.59
C GLU A 81 -3.10 -21.01 1.65
N LYS A 82 -4.00 -20.58 0.75
CA LYS A 82 -5.42 -21.00 0.74
C LYS A 82 -6.03 -21.02 2.14
N ARG A 83 -5.83 -19.93 2.89
CA ARG A 83 -6.11 -19.85 4.34
C ARG A 83 -7.52 -20.31 4.72
N LEU A 84 -8.52 -19.96 3.91
CA LEU A 84 -9.92 -20.33 4.17
C LEU A 84 -10.11 -21.84 4.05
N GLU A 85 -9.59 -22.45 2.97
CA GLU A 85 -9.64 -23.90 2.77
C GLU A 85 -8.91 -24.65 3.90
N LYS A 86 -7.74 -24.13 4.34
CA LYS A 86 -6.97 -24.69 5.47
C LYS A 86 -7.78 -24.68 6.77
N HIS A 87 -8.60 -23.65 7.00
CA HIS A 87 -9.51 -23.58 8.14
C HIS A 87 -10.86 -24.29 7.91
N GLY A 88 -11.05 -24.91 6.75
CA GLY A 88 -12.22 -25.72 6.43
C GLY A 88 -13.35 -24.96 5.76
N TYR A 89 -13.14 -23.72 5.35
CA TYR A 89 -14.14 -22.91 4.65
C TYR A 89 -14.00 -23.08 3.14
N PHE A 90 -15.04 -23.61 2.50
CA PHE A 90 -15.09 -23.85 1.06
C PHE A 90 -16.34 -23.20 0.45
N ALA A 91 -16.35 -23.02 -0.86
CA ALA A 91 -17.54 -22.66 -1.63
C ALA A 91 -18.04 -23.89 -2.42
N LYS A 92 -19.36 -24.07 -2.53
CA LYS A 92 -19.99 -25.12 -3.35
C LYS A 92 -20.91 -24.46 -4.38
N LYS A 93 -20.77 -24.81 -5.66
CA LYS A 93 -21.63 -24.29 -6.73
C LYS A 93 -23.11 -24.57 -6.41
N GLY A 94 -23.96 -23.56 -6.59
CA GLY A 94 -25.40 -23.65 -6.29
C GLY A 94 -25.77 -23.48 -4.81
N LYS A 95 -24.82 -23.24 -3.91
CA LYS A 95 -25.10 -22.93 -2.50
C LYS A 95 -24.49 -21.58 -2.12
N PHE A 96 -25.34 -20.66 -1.67
CA PHE A 96 -24.93 -19.37 -1.17
C PHE A 96 -24.22 -19.51 0.20
N GLY A 97 -23.16 -18.73 0.42
CA GLY A 97 -22.37 -18.74 1.65
C GLY A 97 -21.22 -19.76 1.68
N PHE A 98 -20.59 -19.89 2.85
CA PHE A 98 -19.49 -20.84 3.06
C PHE A 98 -20.01 -22.22 3.48
N VAL A 99 -19.32 -23.27 3.05
CA VAL A 99 -19.53 -24.64 3.48
C VAL A 99 -18.34 -25.05 4.34
N LYS A 100 -18.60 -25.36 5.61
CA LYS A 100 -17.57 -25.79 6.55
C LYS A 100 -17.34 -27.29 6.41
N ARG A 101 -16.13 -27.70 6.01
CA ARG A 101 -15.68 -29.10 5.95
C ARG A 101 -14.82 -29.39 7.17
N LYS A 102 -14.89 -30.63 7.68
CA LYS A 102 -13.95 -31.11 8.70
C LYS A 102 -12.55 -31.11 8.10
N THR A 103 -11.69 -30.22 8.55
CA THR A 103 -10.25 -30.31 8.28
C THR A 103 -9.65 -31.29 9.27
N ARG A 104 -8.80 -32.20 8.79
CA ARG A 104 -7.97 -32.99 9.70
C ARG A 104 -7.13 -31.98 10.47
N ARG A 105 -7.43 -31.78 11.76
CA ARG A 105 -6.51 -31.07 12.66
C ARG A 105 -5.20 -31.81 12.54
N ALA A 106 -4.16 -31.12 12.07
CA ALA A 106 -2.81 -31.68 12.15
C ALA A 106 -2.57 -31.94 13.63
N THR A 107 -2.69 -33.21 14.05
CA THR A 107 -2.31 -33.65 15.38
C THR A 107 -0.88 -33.18 15.56
N ARG A 108 -0.61 -32.31 16.54
CA ARG A 108 0.75 -31.97 16.92
C ARG A 108 1.43 -33.31 17.17
N LYS A 109 2.35 -33.73 16.30
CA LYS A 109 3.19 -34.88 16.60
C LYS A 109 3.96 -34.45 17.83
N ASN A 110 3.57 -34.95 19.00
CA ASN A 110 4.40 -34.89 20.19
C ASN A 110 5.70 -35.57 19.79
N LYS A 111 6.76 -34.80 19.59
CA LYS A 111 8.13 -35.31 19.55
C LYS A 111 8.38 -35.84 20.95
N SER A 112 8.05 -37.11 21.20
CA SER A 112 8.52 -37.77 22.41
C SER A 112 10.04 -37.78 22.33
N ASN A 113 10.66 -37.17 23.33
CA ASN A 113 12.10 -37.05 23.44
C ASN A 113 12.66 -38.46 23.67
N LYS A 114 13.32 -39.06 22.67
CA LYS A 114 13.98 -40.36 22.84
C LYS A 114 15.24 -40.12 23.67
N LYS A 115 15.12 -40.24 25.00
CA LYS A 115 16.28 -40.28 25.89
C LYS A 115 17.18 -41.43 25.46
N LYS A 116 18.45 -41.11 25.26
CA LYS A 116 19.54 -42.08 25.15
C LYS A 116 20.20 -42.19 26.51
#